data_AF-A0A6N3BVC3-F1
#
_entry.id   AF-A0A6N3BVC3-F1
#
_cell.length_a   1.000
_cell.length_b   1.000
_cell.length_c   1.000
_cell.angle_alpha   90.00
_cell.angle_beta   90.00
_cell.angle_gamma   90.00
#
_symmetry.space_group_name_H-M   'P 1'
#
loop_
_entity.id
_entity.type
_entity.pdbx_description
1 polymer ?
#
loop_
_entity_poly.entity_id
_entity_poly.type
_entity_poly.pdbx_seq_one_letter_code
_entity_poly.pdbx_strand_id
1 'polypeptide(L)'
;MTSYHMVFKNGYFGSINKCGGLPTHLPEIWPQIDGADLAFLFQLYCDGEKLNIPNTLCIQGYQLFEKGDYNSDIVVIQLPLDAKENIQQVGLSCPVSPDYAGGDIEFEVVEEQDNYDLDDLNVDDFYRWTKMGVPCSKLLGWCEKEIIPSNCAFLGWLADEDPFVIGNGYNLCFFLTPEGKVIASYRAPC
;
A
#
# COMPACT_ATOMS: atom_id res chain seq x y z
N MET A 1 -14.71 11.11 8.95
CA MET A 1 -13.57 11.51 8.10
C MET A 1 -13.50 10.52 6.96
N THR A 2 -13.39 10.99 5.72
CA THR A 2 -13.37 10.06 4.58
C THR A 2 -12.04 9.31 4.50
N SER A 3 -12.13 8.00 4.28
CA SER A 3 -11.01 7.11 3.95
C SER A 3 -11.33 6.32 2.68
N TYR A 4 -10.29 5.78 2.06
CA TYR A 4 -10.39 4.98 0.83
C TYR A 4 -9.83 3.60 1.08
N HIS A 5 -10.72 2.62 1.24
CA HIS A 5 -10.37 1.24 1.52
C HIS A 5 -10.01 0.52 0.21
N MET A 6 -8.86 -0.14 0.18
CA MET A 6 -8.35 -0.83 -1.00
C MET A 6 -9.03 -2.18 -1.18
N VAL A 7 -9.50 -2.46 -2.39
CA VAL A 7 -10.08 -3.74 -2.80
C VAL A 7 -9.17 -4.36 -3.87
N PHE A 8 -8.52 -5.46 -3.51
CA PHE A 8 -7.59 -6.18 -4.39
C PHE A 8 -8.35 -7.17 -5.28
N LYS A 9 -8.39 -6.91 -6.58
CA LYS A 9 -9.00 -7.81 -7.57
C LYS A 9 -8.01 -8.85 -8.03
N ASN A 10 -8.47 -10.07 -8.30
CA ASN A 10 -7.64 -11.09 -8.96
C ASN A 10 -7.67 -10.85 -10.47
N GLY A 11 -6.51 -10.57 -11.06
CA GLY A 11 -6.36 -10.22 -12.47
C GLY A 11 -6.36 -8.71 -12.76
N TYR A 12 -5.74 -8.34 -13.89
CA TYR A 12 -5.64 -6.96 -14.36
C TYR A 12 -6.73 -6.64 -15.38
N PHE A 13 -7.49 -5.58 -15.12
CA PHE A 13 -8.56 -5.09 -15.99
C PHE A 13 -8.32 -3.66 -16.49
N GLY A 14 -7.13 -3.12 -16.22
CA GLY A 14 -6.68 -1.84 -16.76
C GLY A 14 -6.59 -0.72 -15.72
N SER A 15 -6.68 -1.03 -14.43
CA SER A 15 -6.43 -0.03 -13.39
C SER A 15 -4.96 0.42 -13.39
N ILE A 16 -4.75 1.70 -13.12
CA ILE A 16 -3.44 2.30 -12.92
C ILE A 16 -2.87 1.95 -11.52
N ASN A 17 -3.76 1.75 -10.54
CA ASN A 17 -3.41 1.26 -9.22
C ASN A 17 -3.44 -0.25 -9.23
N LYS A 18 -2.34 -0.89 -8.81
CA LYS A 18 -2.17 -2.33 -8.99
C LYS A 18 -1.31 -2.96 -7.93
N CYS A 19 -1.53 -4.24 -7.69
CA CYS A 19 -0.71 -5.11 -6.86
C CYS A 19 -0.20 -6.29 -7.69
N GLY A 20 1.04 -6.72 -7.48
CA GLY A 20 1.73 -7.78 -8.22
C GLY A 20 2.13 -7.41 -9.65
N GLY A 21 2.66 -8.39 -10.37
CA GLY A 21 3.08 -8.23 -11.76
C GLY A 21 4.31 -7.31 -11.88
N LEU A 22 4.29 -6.41 -12.86
CA LEU A 22 5.35 -5.44 -13.11
C LEU A 22 4.85 -3.99 -12.94
N PRO A 23 5.72 -3.04 -12.56
CA PRO A 23 5.33 -1.65 -12.41
C PRO A 23 4.99 -1.05 -13.78
N THR A 24 4.06 -0.09 -13.82
CA THR A 24 3.73 0.62 -15.08
C THR A 24 4.75 1.71 -15.42
N HIS A 25 5.49 2.20 -14.43
CA HIS A 25 6.54 3.22 -14.58
C HIS A 25 7.83 2.74 -13.93
N LEU A 26 8.96 3.12 -14.52
CA LEU A 26 10.27 2.74 -14.04
C LEU A 26 10.78 3.72 -12.99
N PRO A 27 11.34 3.23 -11.88
CA PRO A 27 12.18 4.07 -11.04
C PRO A 27 13.47 4.44 -11.77
N GLU A 28 14.07 5.57 -11.39
CA GLU A 28 15.36 6.00 -11.97
C GLU A 28 16.47 4.97 -11.68
N ILE A 29 16.45 4.42 -10.46
CA ILE A 29 17.34 3.36 -10.00
C ILE A 29 16.46 2.24 -9.48
N TRP A 30 16.69 1.02 -9.96
CA TRP A 30 15.94 -0.14 -9.48
C TRP A 30 16.23 -0.38 -7.99
N PRO A 31 15.21 -0.59 -7.14
CA PRO A 31 15.43 -0.86 -5.72
C PRO A 31 16.21 -2.16 -5.50
N GLN A 32 17.21 -2.10 -4.62
CA GLN A 32 18.10 -3.22 -4.31
C GLN A 32 18.39 -3.29 -2.80
N ILE A 33 18.60 -4.52 -2.30
CA ILE A 33 19.17 -4.80 -0.97
C ILE A 33 20.37 -5.72 -1.18
N ASP A 34 21.54 -5.34 -0.64
CA ASP A 34 22.79 -6.09 -0.77
C ASP A 34 23.16 -6.49 -2.22
N GLY A 35 22.75 -5.66 -3.18
CA GLY A 35 22.98 -5.88 -4.62
C GLY A 35 21.99 -6.83 -5.30
N ALA A 36 21.01 -7.36 -4.57
CA ALA A 36 19.89 -8.12 -5.12
C ALA A 36 18.74 -7.19 -5.50
N ASP A 37 18.20 -7.36 -6.70
CA ASP A 37 17.03 -6.62 -7.19
C ASP A 37 15.78 -7.02 -6.42
N LEU A 38 14.99 -6.02 -6.02
CA LEU A 38 13.71 -6.25 -5.36
C LEU A 38 12.58 -6.50 -6.38
N ALA A 39 11.63 -7.34 -6.00
CA ALA A 39 10.42 -7.60 -6.77
C ALA A 39 9.35 -6.53 -6.51
N PHE A 40 8.60 -6.19 -7.55
CA PHE A 40 7.51 -5.22 -7.46
C PHE A 40 6.31 -5.82 -6.74
N LEU A 41 5.75 -5.07 -5.78
CA LEU A 41 4.57 -5.47 -5.01
C LEU A 41 3.33 -4.66 -5.35
N PHE A 42 3.43 -3.33 -5.39
CA PHE A 42 2.25 -2.49 -5.62
C PHE A 42 2.63 -1.12 -6.17
N GLN A 43 1.63 -0.46 -6.74
CA GLN A 43 1.69 0.92 -7.16
C GLN A 43 0.39 1.64 -6.83
N LEU A 44 0.53 2.83 -6.23
CA LEU A 44 -0.57 3.74 -5.89
C LEU A 44 -0.28 5.12 -6.50
N TYR A 45 -1.13 5.54 -7.44
CA TYR A 45 -1.05 6.84 -8.10
C TYR A 45 -1.45 7.98 -7.18
N CYS A 46 -0.74 9.09 -7.32
CA CYS A 46 -1.09 10.35 -6.69
C CYS A 46 -2.13 11.07 -7.56
N ASP A 47 -3.41 10.79 -7.30
CA ASP A 47 -4.55 11.38 -8.02
C ASP A 47 -4.99 12.74 -7.45
N GLY A 48 -4.37 13.18 -6.33
CA GLY A 48 -4.72 14.40 -5.62
C GLY A 48 -5.99 14.28 -4.76
N GLU A 49 -6.65 13.13 -4.77
CA GLU A 49 -7.87 12.83 -4.00
C GLU A 49 -7.56 11.82 -2.89
N LYS A 50 -7.18 10.59 -3.27
CA LYS A 50 -6.90 9.46 -2.36
C LYS A 50 -5.47 9.50 -1.86
N LEU A 51 -4.56 9.98 -2.71
CA LEU A 51 -3.16 10.19 -2.37
C LEU A 51 -2.71 11.53 -2.94
N ASN A 52 -2.34 12.45 -2.07
CA ASN A 52 -1.87 13.78 -2.45
C ASN A 52 -0.46 14.01 -1.93
N ILE A 53 0.52 13.68 -2.78
CA ILE A 53 1.94 13.87 -2.49
C ILE A 53 2.50 14.86 -3.54
N PRO A 54 3.08 15.99 -3.13
CA PRO A 54 3.63 16.97 -4.07
C PRO A 54 4.67 16.38 -5.03
N ASN A 55 4.63 16.81 -6.29
CA ASN A 55 5.60 16.44 -7.33
C ASN A 55 5.82 14.92 -7.52
N THR A 56 4.84 14.10 -7.18
CA THR A 56 4.92 12.64 -7.23
C THR A 56 3.85 12.10 -8.19
N LEU A 57 4.23 11.18 -9.08
CA LEU A 57 3.31 10.48 -9.99
C LEU A 57 2.59 9.36 -9.24
N CYS A 58 3.36 8.51 -8.59
CA CYS A 58 2.89 7.38 -7.82
C CYS A 58 3.94 7.01 -6.76
N ILE A 59 3.51 6.23 -5.77
CA ILE A 59 4.42 5.45 -4.94
C ILE A 59 4.40 4.01 -5.40
N GLN A 60 5.54 3.34 -5.25
CA GLN A 60 5.70 1.92 -5.55
C GLN A 60 6.32 1.21 -4.35
N GLY A 61 5.87 -0.02 -4.08
CA GLY A 61 6.44 -0.89 -3.07
C GLY A 61 7.20 -2.05 -3.68
N TYR A 62 8.34 -2.38 -3.08
CA TYR A 62 9.24 -3.42 -3.52
C TYR A 62 9.72 -4.27 -2.35
N GLN A 63 9.92 -5.57 -2.56
CA GLN A 63 10.40 -6.48 -1.51
C GLN A 63 11.29 -7.56 -2.08
N LEU A 64 12.26 -8.02 -1.28
CA LEU A 64 13.15 -9.10 -1.66
C LEU A 64 12.36 -10.42 -1.67
N PHE A 65 12.28 -11.06 -2.83
CA PHE A 65 11.63 -12.35 -3.00
C PHE A 65 12.65 -13.36 -3.51
N GLU A 66 13.04 -14.31 -2.65
CA GLU A 66 14.05 -15.30 -2.95
C GLU A 66 13.58 -16.70 -2.56
N LYS A 67 13.77 -17.67 -3.47
CA LYS A 67 13.44 -19.09 -3.23
C LYS A 67 11.99 -19.36 -2.82
N GLY A 68 11.07 -18.46 -3.16
CA GLY A 68 9.65 -18.58 -2.82
C GLY A 68 9.24 -17.83 -1.56
N ASP A 69 10.18 -17.15 -0.89
CA ASP A 69 9.95 -16.48 0.39
C ASP A 69 10.24 -14.97 0.30
N TYR A 70 9.46 -14.19 1.05
CA TYR A 70 9.70 -12.77 1.29
C TYR A 70 10.75 -12.60 2.38
N ASN A 71 11.87 -11.97 2.02
CA ASN A 71 13.08 -11.95 2.85
C ASN A 71 13.56 -10.53 3.21
N SER A 72 12.68 -9.52 3.10
CA SER A 72 12.99 -8.16 3.54
C SER A 72 11.75 -7.39 3.96
N ASP A 73 11.97 -6.24 4.57
CA ASP A 73 10.97 -5.19 4.63
C ASP A 73 10.61 -4.68 3.23
N ILE A 74 9.43 -4.09 3.09
CA ILE A 74 8.94 -3.42 1.89
C ILE A 74 9.62 -2.05 1.79
N VAL A 75 10.34 -1.85 0.70
CA VAL A 75 10.93 -0.58 0.32
C VAL A 75 9.91 0.21 -0.50
N VAL A 76 9.50 1.35 0.02
CA VAL A 76 8.59 2.29 -0.65
C VAL A 76 9.41 3.38 -1.33
N ILE A 77 9.14 3.61 -2.61
CA ILE A 77 9.77 4.67 -3.39
C ILE A 77 8.72 5.60 -4.01
N GLN A 78 9.09 6.87 -4.18
CA GLN A 78 8.30 7.86 -4.91
C GLN A 78 8.83 7.98 -6.33
N LEU A 79 7.92 7.97 -7.31
CA LEU A 79 8.26 8.25 -8.71
C LEU A 79 7.91 9.71 -9.04
N PRO A 80 8.79 10.44 -9.75
CA PRO A 80 8.51 11.81 -10.17
C PRO A 80 7.45 11.85 -11.28
N LEU A 81 6.87 13.03 -11.51
CA LEU A 81 5.83 13.25 -12.52
C LEU A 81 6.23 12.87 -13.96
N ASP A 82 7.52 12.89 -14.27
CA ASP A 82 8.10 12.55 -15.57
C ASP A 82 8.74 11.15 -15.60
N ALA A 83 8.42 10.29 -14.62
CA ALA A 83 8.88 8.90 -14.62
C ALA A 83 8.54 8.21 -15.94
N LYS A 84 9.47 7.40 -16.44
CA LYS A 84 9.32 6.74 -17.74
C LYS A 84 8.35 5.58 -17.65
N GLU A 85 7.44 5.48 -18.61
CA GLU A 85 6.60 4.29 -18.75
C GLU A 85 7.43 3.02 -18.98
N ASN A 86 7.01 1.92 -18.36
CA ASN A 86 7.62 0.61 -18.48
C ASN A 86 7.10 -0.17 -19.70
N ILE A 87 7.24 0.41 -20.89
CA ILE A 87 6.75 -0.18 -22.15
C ILE A 87 7.43 -1.53 -22.44
N GLN A 88 8.69 -1.67 -22.02
CA GLN A 88 9.50 -2.87 -22.24
C GLN A 88 9.23 -4.00 -21.22
N GLN A 89 8.32 -3.79 -20.26
CA GLN A 89 7.98 -4.78 -19.23
C GLN A 89 9.21 -5.27 -18.47
N VAL A 90 10.04 -4.34 -18.01
CA VAL A 90 11.24 -4.59 -17.20
C VAL A 90 10.84 -4.75 -15.74
N GLY A 91 11.45 -5.72 -15.06
CA GLY A 91 11.37 -5.87 -13.61
C GLY A 91 11.29 -7.32 -13.17
N LEU A 92 11.19 -7.49 -11.85
CA LEU A 92 10.94 -8.77 -11.20
C LEU A 92 9.51 -8.79 -10.68
N SER A 93 8.76 -9.82 -11.07
CA SER A 93 7.42 -10.11 -10.55
C SER A 93 7.53 -11.23 -9.54
N CYS A 94 6.84 -11.09 -8.40
CA CYS A 94 6.57 -12.19 -7.48
C CYS A 94 5.05 -12.42 -7.40
N PRO A 95 4.58 -13.68 -7.23
CA PRO A 95 3.19 -13.91 -6.83
C PRO A 95 3.00 -13.27 -5.46
N VAL A 96 2.03 -12.37 -5.32
CA VAL A 96 1.90 -11.61 -4.08
C VAL A 96 1.41 -12.52 -2.94
N SER A 97 0.55 -13.49 -3.26
CA SER A 97 0.23 -14.65 -2.42
C SER A 97 0.07 -15.93 -3.27
N PRO A 98 0.02 -17.14 -2.68
CA PRO A 98 -0.10 -18.41 -3.42
C PRO A 98 -1.28 -18.47 -4.40
N ASP A 99 -2.38 -17.79 -4.06
CA ASP A 99 -3.62 -17.75 -4.86
C ASP A 99 -3.84 -16.39 -5.56
N TYR A 100 -2.91 -15.45 -5.39
CA TYR A 100 -3.00 -14.10 -5.92
C TYR A 100 -1.76 -13.72 -6.75
N ALA A 101 -1.88 -13.88 -8.07
CA ALA A 101 -0.84 -13.53 -9.02
C ALA A 101 -0.70 -12.00 -9.26
N GLY A 102 -1.57 -11.20 -8.63
CA GLY A 102 -1.67 -9.76 -8.86
C GLY A 102 -2.97 -9.35 -9.55
N GLY A 103 -3.29 -8.07 -9.42
CA GLY A 103 -4.43 -7.48 -10.11
C GLY A 103 -4.65 -6.01 -9.76
N ASP A 104 -5.81 -5.51 -10.19
CA ASP A 104 -6.19 -4.12 -10.00
C ASP A 104 -6.47 -3.81 -8.52
N ILE A 105 -6.09 -2.61 -8.09
CA ILE A 105 -6.52 -2.04 -6.81
C ILE A 105 -7.67 -1.08 -7.11
N GLU A 106 -8.85 -1.40 -6.57
CA GLU A 106 -10.01 -0.51 -6.52
C GLU A 106 -10.14 0.13 -5.14
N PHE A 107 -10.99 1.15 -5.02
CA PHE A 107 -11.21 1.87 -3.77
C PHE A 107 -12.69 1.98 -3.43
N GLU A 108 -13.03 1.61 -2.20
CA GLU A 108 -14.32 1.92 -1.59
C GLU A 108 -14.19 3.15 -0.71
N VAL A 109 -15.13 4.09 -0.85
CA VAL A 109 -15.19 5.30 -0.02
C VAL A 109 -15.87 4.95 1.30
N VAL A 110 -15.20 5.22 2.41
CA VAL A 110 -15.69 4.92 3.75
C VAL A 110 -15.67 6.19 4.60
N GLU A 111 -16.78 6.45 5.30
CA GLU A 111 -16.83 7.51 6.31
C GLU A 111 -16.43 6.96 7.67
N GLU A 112 -15.22 7.29 8.11
CA GLU A 112 -14.70 6.86 9.40
C GLU A 112 -15.25 7.70 10.54
N GLN A 113 -15.60 7.03 11.65
CA GLN A 113 -16.02 7.65 12.89
C GLN A 113 -14.97 7.38 13.96
N ASP A 114 -14.66 8.40 14.77
CA ASP A 114 -13.62 8.30 15.81
C ASP A 114 -13.99 7.34 16.96
N ASN A 115 -15.29 7.02 17.11
CA ASN A 115 -15.81 6.06 18.08
C ASN A 115 -16.78 5.12 17.37
N TYR A 116 -16.32 3.95 16.95
CA TYR A 116 -17.21 2.85 16.61
C TYR A 116 -17.69 2.22 17.92
N ASP A 117 -18.98 2.33 18.22
CA ASP A 117 -19.57 1.59 19.33
C ASP A 117 -19.62 0.10 18.94
N LEU A 118 -18.68 -0.68 19.46
CA LEU A 118 -18.54 -2.11 19.15
C LEU A 118 -19.81 -2.90 19.49
N ASP A 119 -20.61 -2.39 20.45
CA ASP A 119 -21.86 -3.01 20.88
C ASP A 119 -23.03 -2.70 19.93
N ASP A 120 -22.90 -1.70 19.04
CA ASP A 120 -23.93 -1.23 18.11
C ASP A 120 -23.61 -1.61 16.64
N LEU A 121 -22.48 -2.28 16.39
CA LEU A 121 -22.16 -2.87 15.10
C LEU A 121 -23.08 -4.08 14.85
N ASN A 122 -23.96 -3.97 13.84
CA ASN A 122 -24.70 -5.14 13.39
C ASN A 122 -23.74 -6.21 12.82
N VAL A 123 -24.18 -7.46 12.77
CA VAL A 123 -23.35 -8.58 12.33
C VAL A 123 -22.78 -8.38 10.92
N ASP A 124 -23.46 -7.68 10.01
CA ASP A 124 -22.96 -7.41 8.66
C ASP A 124 -21.85 -6.34 8.66
N ASP A 125 -21.96 -5.30 9.50
CA ASP A 125 -20.92 -4.30 9.71
C ASP A 125 -19.74 -4.88 10.49
N PHE A 126 -19.97 -5.81 11.43
CA PHE A 126 -18.95 -6.60 12.11
C PHE A 126 -18.27 -7.61 11.18
N TYR A 127 -19.00 -8.24 10.24
CA TYR A 127 -18.42 -9.14 9.22
C TYR A 127 -17.69 -8.37 8.13
N ARG A 128 -18.14 -7.17 7.77
CA ARG A 128 -17.31 -6.20 7.05
C ARG A 128 -16.07 -5.92 7.87
N TRP A 129 -16.21 -5.55 9.14
CA TRP A 129 -15.11 -5.36 10.11
C TRP A 129 -14.28 -6.60 10.48
N THR A 130 -14.56 -7.82 10.00
CA THR A 130 -13.79 -9.05 10.35
C THR A 130 -13.38 -9.90 9.15
N LYS A 131 -13.96 -9.66 7.96
CA LYS A 131 -13.17 -9.69 6.71
C LYS A 131 -12.34 -8.42 6.51
N MET A 132 -12.55 -7.39 7.33
CA MET A 132 -11.79 -6.14 7.45
C MET A 132 -11.50 -5.88 8.95
N GLY A 133 -10.98 -6.94 9.60
CA GLY A 133 -10.63 -7.20 11.03
C GLY A 133 -9.94 -6.15 11.89
N VAL A 134 -10.06 -4.86 11.58
CA VAL A 134 -9.02 -3.83 11.76
C VAL A 134 -7.85 -4.08 10.78
N PRO A 135 -7.61 -3.19 9.81
CA PRO A 135 -8.55 -2.86 8.73
C PRO A 135 -8.02 -3.40 7.38
N CYS A 136 -8.85 -3.38 6.33
CA CYS A 136 -8.34 -3.52 4.96
C CYS A 136 -7.44 -2.33 4.60
N SER A 137 -6.29 -2.60 3.97
CA SER A 137 -5.34 -1.59 3.50
C SER A 137 -6.05 -0.31 3.01
N LYS A 138 -5.69 0.87 3.54
CA LYS A 138 -6.43 2.12 3.28
C LYS A 138 -5.54 3.31 2.99
N LEU A 139 -6.13 4.31 2.32
CA LEU A 139 -5.58 5.65 2.18
C LEU A 139 -6.43 6.67 2.93
N LEU A 140 -5.76 7.67 3.50
CA LEU A 140 -6.36 8.64 4.41
C LEU A 140 -7.12 7.94 5.55
N GLY A 141 -8.05 8.64 6.20
CA GLY A 141 -8.72 8.10 7.37
C GLY A 141 -7.94 8.29 8.67
N TRP A 142 -8.61 7.90 9.75
CA TRP A 142 -8.15 8.06 11.11
C TRP A 142 -6.93 7.19 11.39
N CYS A 143 -6.06 7.72 12.23
CA CYS A 143 -4.79 7.15 12.66
C CYS A 143 -4.44 7.75 14.02
N GLU A 144 -4.00 6.93 14.99
CA GLU A 144 -3.62 7.42 16.31
C GLU A 144 -2.50 8.47 16.22
N LYS A 145 -2.62 9.57 16.95
CA LYS A 145 -1.66 10.68 16.84
C LYS A 145 -0.27 10.26 17.32
N GLU A 146 -0.23 9.33 18.27
CA GLU A 146 0.96 8.78 18.90
C GLU A 146 1.84 7.99 17.93
N ILE A 147 1.24 7.42 16.86
CA ILE A 147 1.99 6.65 15.86
C ILE A 147 2.52 7.51 14.70
N ILE A 148 1.98 8.73 14.53
CA ILE A 148 2.40 9.67 13.49
C ILE A 148 3.72 10.33 13.92
N PRO A 149 4.82 10.18 13.14
CA PRO A 149 6.07 10.86 13.44
C PRO A 149 5.90 12.39 13.48
N SER A 150 6.68 13.07 14.31
CA SER A 150 6.56 14.52 14.49
C SER A 150 6.63 15.28 13.16
N ASN A 151 5.71 16.23 12.98
CA ASN A 151 5.55 17.05 11.77
C ASN A 151 5.22 16.29 10.48
N CYS A 152 4.89 15.00 10.55
CA CYS A 152 4.46 14.24 9.38
C CYS A 152 2.92 14.22 9.27
N ALA A 153 2.41 14.04 8.06
CA ALA A 153 1.01 13.75 7.79
C ALA A 153 0.82 12.26 7.52
N PHE A 154 -0.26 11.67 8.01
CA PHE A 154 -0.62 10.30 7.69
C PHE A 154 -1.22 10.21 6.28
N LEU A 155 -0.78 9.23 5.49
CA LEU A 155 -1.26 9.01 4.13
C LEU A 155 -2.13 7.76 3.98
N GLY A 156 -1.95 6.77 4.85
CA GLY A 156 -2.55 5.45 4.71
C GLY A 156 -1.67 4.36 5.30
N TRP A 157 -2.11 3.12 5.24
CA TRP A 157 -1.29 1.96 5.61
C TRP A 157 -1.74 0.70 4.86
N LEU A 158 -0.85 -0.29 4.78
CA LEU A 158 -1.15 -1.64 4.27
C LEU A 158 -1.16 -2.65 5.43
N ALA A 159 -2.15 -3.54 5.46
CA ALA A 159 -2.22 -4.59 6.47
C ALA A 159 -1.36 -5.80 6.08
N ASP A 160 -0.88 -6.53 7.10
CA ASP A 160 -0.28 -7.87 6.95
C ASP A 160 -1.34 -8.93 6.65
N GLU A 161 -1.95 -8.81 5.47
CA GLU A 161 -2.94 -9.72 4.93
C GLU A 161 -2.78 -9.80 3.41
N ASP A 162 -3.31 -10.86 2.79
CA ASP A 162 -3.33 -11.00 1.34
C ASP A 162 -3.83 -9.69 0.68
N PRO A 163 -3.05 -9.09 -0.23
CA PRO A 163 -1.92 -9.70 -0.93
C PRO A 163 -0.53 -9.46 -0.31
N PHE A 164 -0.39 -8.72 0.80
CA PHE A 164 0.91 -8.34 1.36
C PHE A 164 1.42 -9.32 2.43
N VAL A 165 2.75 -9.48 2.47
CA VAL A 165 3.46 -10.22 3.52
C VAL A 165 4.38 -9.25 4.26
N ILE A 166 3.87 -8.70 5.36
CA ILE A 166 4.53 -7.72 6.22
C ILE A 166 5.09 -8.39 7.48
N GLY A 167 4.40 -9.40 8.00
CA GLY A 167 4.78 -10.19 9.17
C GLY A 167 4.18 -9.70 10.49
N ASN A 168 3.83 -10.67 11.35
CA ASN A 168 3.38 -10.49 12.73
C ASN A 168 2.13 -9.61 12.93
N GLY A 169 1.28 -9.48 11.91
CA GLY A 169 0.06 -8.67 12.00
C GLY A 169 0.34 -7.16 12.05
N TYR A 170 1.51 -6.71 11.59
CA TYR A 170 1.85 -5.28 11.56
C TYR A 170 1.20 -4.57 10.36
N ASN A 171 1.03 -3.27 10.48
CA ASN A 171 0.67 -2.39 9.38
C ASN A 171 1.91 -1.66 8.86
N LEU A 172 2.07 -1.56 7.54
CA LEU A 172 3.03 -0.67 6.91
C LEU A 172 2.39 0.71 6.75
N CYS A 173 2.68 1.64 7.66
CA CYS A 173 2.13 2.99 7.62
C CYS A 173 2.94 3.94 6.74
N PHE A 174 2.25 4.71 5.92
CA PHE A 174 2.82 5.74 5.06
C PHE A 174 2.63 7.13 5.69
N PHE A 175 3.72 7.89 5.73
CA PHE A 175 3.71 9.26 6.22
C PHE A 175 4.38 10.21 5.24
N LEU A 176 3.85 11.42 5.13
CA LEU A 176 4.43 12.52 4.35
C LEU A 176 5.20 13.45 5.27
N THR A 177 6.49 13.63 5.02
CA THR A 177 7.32 14.61 5.75
C THR A 177 7.05 16.03 5.25
N PRO A 178 7.42 17.08 6.02
CA PRO A 178 7.29 18.48 5.59
C PRO A 178 7.99 18.80 4.28
N GLU A 179 9.04 18.05 3.93
CA GLU A 179 9.82 18.22 2.70
C GLU A 179 9.17 17.55 1.48
N GLY A 180 8.00 16.91 1.64
CA GLY A 180 7.30 16.20 0.58
C GLY A 180 7.83 14.80 0.31
N LYS A 181 8.54 14.19 1.27
CA LYS A 181 9.03 12.81 1.16
C LYS A 181 8.08 11.83 1.82
N VAL A 182 7.90 10.67 1.20
CA VAL A 182 7.18 9.55 1.80
C VAL A 182 8.17 8.72 2.62
N ILE A 183 7.79 8.46 3.86
CA ILE A 183 8.46 7.48 4.72
C ILE A 183 7.46 6.40 5.09
N ALA A 184 7.95 5.17 5.22
CA ALA A 184 7.15 4.03 5.63
C ALA A 184 7.66 3.48 6.97
N SER A 185 6.76 3.06 7.85
CA SER A 185 7.11 2.46 9.14
C SER A 185 6.13 1.37 9.51
N TYR A 186 6.66 0.24 9.98
CA TYR A 186 5.87 -0.83 10.57
C TYR A 186 5.32 -0.41 11.93
N ARG A 187 4.02 -0.65 12.15
CA ARG A 187 3.31 -0.34 13.39
C ARG A 187 2.39 -1.50 13.76
N ALA A 188 2.15 -1.72 15.04
CA ALA A 188 1.08 -2.63 15.46
C ALA A 188 -0.29 -2.08 14.96
N PRO A 189 -1.30 -2.94 14.78
CA PRO A 189 -2.65 -2.50 14.43
C PRO A 189 -3.16 -1.47 15.45
N CYS A 190 -3.80 -0.42 14.94
CA CYS A 190 -4.48 0.62 15.70
C CYS A 190 -5.89 0.17 16.09
#